data_AF-H2XXC7-F1
#
_entry.id   AF-H2XXC7-F1
#
_cell.length_a   1.000
_cell.length_b   1.000
_cell.length_c   1.000
_cell.angle_alpha   90.00
_cell.angle_beta   90.00
_cell.angle_gamma   90.00
#
_symmetry.space_group_name_H-M   'P 1'
#
loop_
_entity.id
_entity.type
_entity.pdbx_description
1 polymer ?
#
loop_
_entity_poly.entity_id
_entity_poly.type
_entity_poly.pdbx_seq_one_letter_code
_entity_poly.pdbx_strand_id
1 'polypeptide(L)'
;MAPFVRVKVVRCEPGETTQQNGSNVDTFVAINVKECVVQNGVHGTLMQKKKTIYPEWGSCFDSHLKDGRVIQLVLMQKPDKLVSECNIGLQMLADKCRNQSIGGSGTDVWLDLRPEGRLLLQVKLFVEQEDLSQQPKDELPTRTIQNRRGAIKKQKVHMVKGHELTARFFHQPTFCSVCKDFMWGLNKQGYQCKECGIAMHKKCVPCILTKCSRSTERCDTTL
;
A
#
# COMPACT_ATOMS: atom_id res chain seq x y z
N MET A 1 5.38 -6.82 -8.94
CA MET A 1 5.80 -6.69 -7.53
C MET A 1 4.67 -7.19 -6.65
N ALA A 2 4.91 -8.25 -5.86
CA ALA A 2 3.86 -8.88 -5.05
C ALA A 2 3.13 -7.87 -4.15
N PRO A 3 1.80 -7.98 -3.99
CA PRO A 3 1.02 -7.04 -3.20
C PRO A 3 1.48 -7.05 -1.74
N PHE A 4 1.50 -5.88 -1.12
CA PHE A 4 1.94 -5.74 0.26
C PHE A 4 1.10 -4.73 1.02
N VAL A 5 1.08 -4.88 2.34
CA VAL A 5 0.41 -3.98 3.26
C VAL A 5 1.48 -3.20 4.01
N ARG A 6 1.32 -1.88 4.07
CA ARG A 6 2.05 -1.01 4.99
C ARG A 6 1.20 -0.80 6.22
N VAL A 7 1.72 -1.18 7.38
CA VAL A 7 1.04 -1.05 8.67
C VAL A 7 1.80 -0.04 9.50
N LYS A 8 1.08 0.95 10.02
CA LYS A 8 1.57 1.95 10.97
C LYS A 8 0.87 1.75 12.29
N VAL A 9 1.63 1.51 13.35
CA VAL A 9 1.06 1.46 14.71
C VAL A 9 0.92 2.89 15.19
N VAL A 10 -0.30 3.38 15.36
CA VAL A 10 -0.55 4.81 15.66
C VAL A 10 -0.50 5.05 17.16
N ARG A 11 -1.37 4.37 17.91
CA ARG A 11 -1.51 4.53 19.36
C ARG A 11 -2.17 3.31 20.00
N CYS A 12 -2.13 3.29 21.32
CA CYS A 12 -2.73 2.30 22.19
C CYS A 12 -3.74 2.98 23.12
N GLU A 13 -4.87 2.32 23.37
CA GLU A 13 -5.78 2.60 24.47
C GLU A 13 -5.70 1.42 25.44
N PRO A 14 -4.92 1.53 26.54
CA PRO A 14 -4.81 0.44 27.51
C PRO A 14 -6.12 0.29 28.29
N GLY A 15 -6.42 -0.95 28.70
CA GLY A 15 -7.61 -1.24 29.49
C GLY A 15 -7.59 -0.60 30.89
N GLU A 16 -8.76 -0.59 31.54
CA GLU A 16 -9.00 0.12 32.81
C GLU A 16 -8.08 -0.36 33.94
N THR A 17 -7.71 -1.65 33.95
CA THR A 17 -6.82 -2.24 34.96
C THR A 17 -5.41 -1.62 34.93
N THR A 18 -4.97 -1.17 33.76
CA THR A 18 -3.64 -0.57 33.56
C THR A 18 -3.62 0.93 33.89
N GLN A 19 -4.76 1.62 33.89
CA GLN A 19 -4.85 3.06 34.14
C GLN A 19 -4.88 3.44 35.63
N GLN A 20 -5.23 2.52 36.55
CA GLN A 20 -5.37 2.81 37.98
C GLN A 20 -4.05 3.12 38.72
N ASN A 21 -2.89 2.94 38.08
CA ASN A 21 -1.58 3.10 38.73
C ASN A 21 -0.88 4.44 38.54
N GLY A 22 -1.55 5.49 37.99
CA GLY A 22 -1.14 6.91 38.06
C GLY A 22 0.25 7.30 37.55
N SER A 23 1.06 6.34 37.10
CA SER A 23 2.41 6.50 36.59
C SER A 23 2.38 6.45 35.08
N ASN A 24 3.18 7.28 34.42
CA ASN A 24 3.32 7.29 32.97
C ASN A 24 3.87 5.92 32.54
N VAL A 25 2.99 5.02 32.12
CA VAL A 25 3.35 3.65 31.80
C VAL A 25 4.05 3.64 30.45
N ASP A 26 5.37 3.46 30.48
CA ASP A 26 6.17 3.30 29.26
C ASP A 26 5.82 1.97 28.58
N THR A 27 4.97 2.08 27.55
CA THR A 27 4.47 0.94 26.77
C THR A 27 5.03 0.96 25.35
N PHE A 28 5.27 -0.23 24.82
CA PHE A 28 5.74 -0.44 23.47
C PHE A 28 5.10 -1.69 22.87
N VAL A 29 5.18 -1.82 21.54
CA VAL A 29 4.59 -2.94 20.81
C VAL A 29 5.69 -3.82 20.23
N ALA A 30 5.56 -5.12 20.43
CA ALA A 30 6.31 -6.13 19.73
C ALA A 30 5.43 -6.77 18.64
N ILE A 31 5.96 -6.88 17.43
CA ILE A 31 5.25 -7.42 16.26
C ILE A 31 5.92 -8.69 15.80
N ASN A 32 5.18 -9.80 15.84
CA ASN A 32 5.61 -11.09 15.33
C ASN A 32 4.87 -11.40 14.02
N VAL A 33 5.61 -11.62 12.94
CA VAL A 33 5.03 -12.04 11.65
C VAL A 33 5.19 -13.55 11.51
N LYS A 34 4.06 -14.26 11.56
CA LYS A 34 3.98 -15.73 11.45
C LYS A 34 3.48 -16.13 10.06
N GLU A 35 4.06 -17.19 9.51
CA GLU A 35 3.61 -17.82 8.28
C GLU A 35 2.94 -19.14 8.61
N CYS A 36 1.81 -19.44 7.97
CA CYS A 36 1.22 -20.77 8.01
C CYS A 36 2.15 -21.74 7.25
N VAL A 37 2.57 -22.81 7.92
CA VAL A 37 3.41 -23.87 7.35
C VAL A 37 2.62 -25.17 7.45
N VAL A 38 2.29 -25.75 6.30
CA VAL A 38 1.68 -27.08 6.23
C VAL A 38 2.80 -28.12 6.32
N GLN A 39 2.86 -28.85 7.43
CA GLN A 39 3.71 -30.03 7.56
C GLN A 39 2.86 -31.27 7.34
N ASN A 40 3.32 -32.16 6.46
CA ASN A 40 2.81 -33.54 6.32
C ASN A 40 1.29 -33.68 6.16
N GLY A 41 0.63 -32.76 5.46
CA GLY A 41 -0.79 -32.89 5.07
C GLY A 41 -1.81 -32.74 6.21
N VAL A 42 -1.39 -32.39 7.42
CA VAL A 42 -2.31 -32.18 8.56
C VAL A 42 -2.06 -30.81 9.18
N HIS A 43 -3.13 -30.01 9.25
CA HIS A 43 -3.26 -28.70 9.91
C HIS A 43 -2.04 -27.76 9.87
N GLY A 44 -2.13 -26.70 9.06
CA GLY A 44 -1.10 -25.67 8.97
C GLY A 44 -0.75 -25.05 10.33
N THR A 45 0.52 -25.10 10.72
CA THR A 45 1.04 -24.54 11.97
C THR A 45 1.61 -23.13 11.72
N LEU A 46 1.37 -22.19 12.62
CA LEU A 46 1.90 -20.83 12.51
C LEU A 46 3.36 -20.78 12.99
N MET A 47 4.30 -20.55 12.07
CA MET A 47 5.73 -20.47 12.37
C MET A 47 6.28 -19.06 12.14
N GLN A 48 6.94 -18.51 13.16
CA GLN A 48 7.66 -17.24 13.06
C GLN A 48 9.04 -17.48 12.44
N LYS A 49 9.24 -17.05 11.19
CA LYS A 49 10.53 -17.17 10.50
C LYS A 49 11.43 -15.94 10.66
N LYS A 50 10.83 -14.78 10.96
CA LYS A 50 11.53 -13.50 11.05
C LYS A 50 11.63 -13.05 12.50
N LYS A 51 12.68 -12.28 12.81
CA LYS A 51 12.84 -11.64 14.12
C LYS A 51 11.63 -10.75 14.44
N THR A 52 11.31 -10.65 15.73
CA THR A 52 10.32 -9.72 16.25
C THR A 52 10.71 -8.29 15.91
N ILE A 53 9.73 -7.49 15.50
CA ILE A 53 9.90 -6.09 15.12
C ILE A 53 9.40 -5.24 16.30
N TYR A 54 10.17 -4.22 16.67
CA TYR A 54 9.82 -3.28 17.74
C TYR A 54 9.69 -1.88 17.13
N PRO A 55 8.57 -1.56 16.48
CA PRO A 55 8.37 -0.24 15.88
C PRO A 55 8.19 0.82 16.95
N GLU A 56 8.71 2.01 16.68
CA GLU A 56 8.29 3.22 17.40
C GLU A 56 6.85 3.58 17.04
N TRP A 57 6.14 4.23 17.96
CA TRP A 57 4.79 4.74 17.68
C TRP A 57 4.82 5.70 16.49
N GLY A 58 3.91 5.49 15.54
CA GLY A 58 3.82 6.24 14.30
C GLY A 58 4.76 5.76 13.18
N SER A 59 5.64 4.80 13.43
CA SER A 59 6.48 4.20 12.39
C SER A 59 5.72 3.16 11.56
N CYS A 60 6.15 2.96 10.30
CA CYS A 60 5.55 2.03 9.37
C CYS A 60 6.43 0.79 9.18
N PHE A 61 5.82 -0.38 9.06
CA PHE A 61 6.48 -1.57 8.54
C PHE A 61 5.70 -2.17 7.37
N ASP A 62 6.42 -2.80 6.45
CA ASP A 62 5.84 -3.38 5.24
C ASP A 62 5.83 -4.92 5.35
N SER A 63 4.70 -5.53 5.01
CA SER A 63 4.57 -6.98 4.95
C SER A 63 3.84 -7.41 3.67
N HIS A 64 4.46 -8.29 2.90
CA HIS A 64 3.88 -8.85 1.70
C HIS A 64 2.65 -9.71 2.04
N LEU A 65 1.61 -9.64 1.23
CA LEU A 65 0.46 -10.53 1.37
C LEU A 65 0.89 -11.94 0.95
N LYS A 66 0.76 -12.88 1.89
CA LYS A 66 0.88 -14.31 1.64
C LYS A 66 -0.31 -14.99 2.28
N ASP A 67 -0.73 -16.10 1.67
CA ASP A 67 -1.80 -16.90 2.25
C ASP A 67 -1.43 -17.45 3.63
N GLY A 68 -2.40 -17.47 4.55
CA GLY A 68 -2.20 -17.88 5.94
C GLY A 68 -1.20 -17.05 6.76
N ARG A 69 -0.76 -15.87 6.29
CA ARG A 69 0.14 -14.99 7.06
C ARG A 69 -0.61 -14.28 8.18
N VAL A 70 -0.11 -14.41 9.40
CA VAL A 70 -0.69 -13.83 10.62
C VAL A 70 0.31 -12.85 11.25
N ILE A 71 -0.20 -11.71 11.70
CA ILE A 71 0.54 -10.75 12.52
C ILE A 71 0.04 -10.89 13.95
N GLN A 72 0.95 -11.15 14.88
CA GLN A 72 0.70 -11.04 16.31
C GLN A 72 1.26 -9.71 16.79
N LEU A 73 0.40 -8.90 17.41
CA LEU A 73 0.75 -7.65 18.06
C LEU A 73 0.71 -7.88 19.56
N VAL A 74 1.81 -7.57 20.23
CA VAL A 74 1.97 -7.79 21.66
C VAL A 74 2.27 -6.44 22.30
N LEU A 75 1.38 -5.97 23.15
CA LEU A 75 1.58 -4.78 23.97
C LEU A 75 2.38 -5.16 25.21
N MET A 76 3.50 -4.47 25.39
CA MET A 76 4.45 -4.70 26.46
C MET A 76 4.59 -3.42 27.30
N GLN A 77 4.81 -3.59 28.60
CA GLN A 77 5.11 -2.55 29.58
C GLN A 77 6.54 -2.76 30.08
N LYS A 78 7.36 -1.71 30.18
CA LYS A 78 8.71 -1.85 30.72
C LYS A 78 8.70 -2.23 32.22
N PRO A 79 9.65 -3.06 32.70
CA PRO A 79 10.65 -3.80 31.93
C PRO A 79 10.08 -5.16 31.47
N ASP A 80 9.66 -5.26 30.21
CA ASP A 80 9.24 -6.49 29.52
C ASP A 80 8.09 -7.30 30.13
N LYS A 81 7.12 -6.63 30.76
CA LYS A 81 5.85 -7.24 31.18
C LYS A 81 4.87 -7.29 30.00
N LEU A 82 4.38 -8.49 29.68
CA LEU A 82 3.25 -8.67 28.76
C LEU A 82 1.99 -8.05 29.36
N VAL A 83 1.35 -7.15 28.61
CA VAL A 83 0.08 -6.53 28.99
C VAL A 83 -1.08 -7.23 28.28
N SER A 84 -1.04 -7.22 26.95
CA SER A 84 -2.12 -7.75 26.13
C SER A 84 -1.64 -8.05 24.71
N GLU A 85 -2.38 -8.86 23.96
CA GLU A 85 -2.02 -9.21 22.59
C GLU A 85 -3.23 -9.44 21.68
N CYS A 86 -3.00 -9.35 20.37
CA CYS A 86 -3.96 -9.78 19.37
C CYS A 86 -3.27 -10.47 18.20
N ASN A 87 -3.96 -11.43 17.58
CA ASN A 87 -3.54 -12.08 16.35
C ASN A 87 -4.50 -11.68 15.23
N ILE A 88 -3.97 -11.24 14.10
CA ILE A 88 -4.78 -10.85 12.94
C ILE A 88 -4.17 -11.38 11.64
N GLY A 89 -5.02 -11.96 10.80
CA GLY A 89 -4.64 -12.38 9.45
C GLY A 89 -4.33 -11.16 8.57
N LEU A 90 -3.22 -11.20 7.84
CA LEU A 90 -2.82 -10.08 6.99
C LEU A 90 -3.81 -9.84 5.84
N GLN A 91 -4.47 -10.89 5.34
CA GLN A 91 -5.55 -10.79 4.36
C GLN A 91 -6.75 -9.99 4.90
N MET A 92 -7.14 -10.23 6.16
CA MET A 92 -8.24 -9.48 6.78
C MET A 92 -7.96 -7.98 6.85
N LEU A 93 -6.70 -7.58 7.11
CA LEU A 93 -6.29 -6.17 7.06
C LEU A 93 -6.36 -5.60 5.63
N ALA A 94 -5.96 -6.39 4.63
CA ALA A 94 -6.06 -5.98 3.23
C ALA A 94 -7.52 -5.81 2.76
N ASP A 95 -8.41 -6.73 3.13
CA ASP A 95 -9.82 -6.69 2.75
C ASP A 95 -10.55 -5.49 3.37
N LYS A 96 -10.23 -5.15 4.63
CA LYS A 96 -10.71 -3.91 5.26
C LYS A 96 -10.30 -2.66 4.47
N CYS A 97 -9.10 -2.64 3.91
CA CYS A 97 -8.63 -1.53 3.09
C CYS A 97 -9.32 -1.45 1.73
N ARG A 98 -9.63 -2.60 1.10
CA ARG A 98 -10.30 -2.65 -0.22
C ARG A 98 -11.66 -1.96 -0.16
N ASN A 99 -12.43 -2.22 0.90
CA ASN A 99 -13.80 -1.76 1.03
C ASN A 99 -13.94 -0.27 1.43
N GLN A 100 -12.87 0.38 1.89
CA GLN A 100 -12.90 1.78 2.35
C GLN A 100 -12.04 2.72 1.50
N SER A 101 -11.46 2.24 0.39
CA SER A 101 -10.49 3.01 -0.41
C SER A 101 -11.13 3.94 -1.46
N ILE A 102 -11.81 4.99 -0.99
CA ILE A 102 -12.00 6.21 -1.79
C ILE A 102 -10.89 7.19 -1.38
N GLY A 103 -9.78 7.21 -2.11
CA GLY A 103 -8.81 8.31 -2.03
C GLY A 103 -7.54 8.10 -1.20
N GLY A 104 -6.80 7.02 -1.39
CA GLY A 104 -5.33 6.96 -1.20
C GLY A 104 -4.73 7.20 0.21
N SER A 105 -5.52 7.65 1.19
CA SER A 105 -5.17 7.73 2.60
C SER A 105 -5.30 6.32 3.20
N GLY A 106 -4.42 5.97 4.13
CA GLY A 106 -4.52 4.66 4.80
C GLY A 106 -5.85 4.52 5.54
N THR A 107 -6.31 3.27 5.70
CA THR A 107 -7.49 2.94 6.49
C THR A 107 -7.11 2.78 7.95
N ASP A 108 -7.81 3.50 8.82
CA ASP A 108 -7.63 3.36 10.26
C ASP A 108 -8.45 2.14 10.75
N VAL A 109 -7.77 1.22 11.42
CA VAL A 109 -8.31 -0.06 11.89
C VAL A 109 -8.04 -0.19 13.38
N TRP A 110 -9.13 -0.28 14.14
CA TRP A 110 -9.07 -0.66 15.56
C TRP A 110 -8.99 -2.17 15.71
N LEU A 111 -8.07 -2.62 16.57
CA LEU A 111 -7.92 -4.01 16.97
C LEU A 111 -8.06 -4.13 18.49
N ASP A 112 -9.00 -4.97 18.93
CA ASP A 112 -9.12 -5.32 20.34
C ASP A 112 -7.99 -6.26 20.75
N LEU A 113 -7.32 -5.91 21.84
CA LEU A 113 -6.32 -6.74 22.49
C LEU A 113 -6.98 -7.61 23.57
N ARG A 114 -6.41 -8.77 23.83
CA ARG A 114 -6.79 -9.64 24.96
C ARG A 114 -5.68 -9.64 26.00
N PRO A 115 -5.98 -9.55 27.30
CA PRO A 115 -7.31 -9.58 27.90
C PRO A 115 -8.11 -8.26 27.77
N GLU A 116 -7.44 -7.12 27.63
CA GLU A 116 -8.06 -5.79 27.53
C GLU A 116 -7.24 -4.83 26.66
N GLY A 117 -7.87 -3.72 26.26
CA GLY A 117 -7.24 -2.62 25.51
C GLY A 117 -7.46 -2.70 24.00
N ARG A 118 -7.07 -1.63 23.30
CA ARG A 118 -7.23 -1.49 21.84
C ARG A 118 -5.99 -0.86 21.20
N LEU A 119 -5.62 -1.33 20.01
CA LEU A 119 -4.61 -0.70 19.16
C LEU A 119 -5.25 -0.03 17.96
N LEU A 120 -4.83 1.20 17.69
CA LEU A 120 -5.14 1.89 16.44
C LEU A 120 -4.00 1.66 15.44
N LEU A 121 -4.34 1.00 14.33
CA LEU A 121 -3.44 0.83 13.20
C LEU A 121 -3.90 1.68 12.03
N GLN A 122 -2.96 2.27 11.31
CA GLN A 122 -3.22 2.83 9.99
C GLN A 122 -2.63 1.88 8.94
N VAL A 123 -3.48 1.37 8.05
CA VAL A 123 -3.17 0.30 7.14
C VAL A 123 -3.34 0.77 5.71
N LYS A 124 -2.34 0.54 4.87
CA LYS A 124 -2.42 0.89 3.45
C LYS A 124 -2.06 -0.32 2.59
N LEU A 125 -3.01 -0.71 1.76
CA LEU A 125 -2.83 -1.78 0.79
C LEU A 125 -2.16 -1.24 -0.48
N PHE A 126 -1.09 -1.89 -0.90
CA PHE A 126 -0.42 -1.68 -2.17
C PHE A 126 -0.62 -2.95 -3.00
N VAL A 127 -1.60 -2.93 -3.90
CA VAL A 127 -1.78 -3.97 -4.90
C VAL A 127 -0.99 -3.58 -6.15
N GLU A 128 -0.36 -4.56 -6.80
CA GLU A 128 0.06 -4.37 -8.17
C GLU A 128 -1.20 -4.11 -9.00
N GLN A 129 -1.26 -2.97 -9.70
CA GLN A 129 -2.25 -2.83 -10.77
C GLN A 129 -1.82 -3.77 -11.89
N GLU A 130 -2.17 -5.05 -11.77
CA GLU A 130 -2.33 -5.89 -12.94
C GLU A 130 -3.47 -5.26 -13.74
N ASP A 131 -3.15 -4.86 -14.98
CA ASP A 131 -4.10 -4.31 -15.93
C ASP A 131 -5.34 -5.23 -15.98
N LEU A 132 -6.50 -4.69 -15.62
CA LEU A 132 -7.82 -5.32 -15.75
C LEU A 132 -8.14 -5.57 -17.23
N SER A 133 -7.53 -6.59 -17.81
CA SER A 133 -7.94 -7.16 -19.09
C SER A 133 -7.58 -8.64 -19.13
N GLN A 134 -8.22 -9.44 -18.28
CA GLN A 134 -8.40 -10.85 -18.60
C GLN A 134 -9.49 -10.94 -19.69
N GLN A 135 -9.07 -11.12 -20.94
CA GLN A 135 -9.86 -11.89 -21.91
C GLN A 135 -9.31 -13.32 -21.95
N PRO A 136 -10.17 -14.33 -22.21
CA PRO A 136 -9.75 -15.73 -22.25
C PRO A 136 -8.74 -15.94 -23.38
N LYS A 137 -7.60 -16.56 -23.08
CA LYS A 137 -6.63 -16.97 -24.12
C LYS A 137 -7.05 -18.34 -24.64
N ASP A 138 -7.71 -18.35 -25.79
CA ASP A 138 -7.72 -19.51 -26.65
C ASP A 138 -6.30 -19.74 -27.21
N GLU A 139 -5.93 -21.01 -27.26
CA GLU A 139 -4.65 -21.56 -27.69
C GLU A 139 -4.33 -21.23 -29.16
N LEU A 140 -3.06 -20.86 -29.47
CA LEU A 140 -2.34 -21.48 -30.59
C LEU A 140 -0.81 -21.27 -30.48
N PRO A 141 0.02 -22.30 -30.80
CA PRO A 141 1.46 -22.24 -30.64
C PRO A 141 2.17 -22.02 -31.99
N THR A 142 3.10 -21.05 -32.11
CA THR A 142 4.18 -21.19 -33.13
C THR A 142 5.37 -20.23 -32.90
N ARG A 143 6.51 -20.86 -32.50
CA ARG A 143 7.87 -20.77 -33.05
C ARG A 143 8.58 -19.40 -33.31
N THR A 144 9.78 -19.34 -32.70
CA THR A 144 11.11 -18.93 -33.23
C THR A 144 11.44 -17.47 -33.63
N ILE A 145 12.48 -16.97 -32.94
CA ILE A 145 13.77 -16.42 -33.42
C ILE A 145 13.77 -15.31 -34.51
N GLN A 146 14.51 -14.23 -34.17
CA GLN A 146 15.21 -13.23 -35.00
C GLN A 146 14.53 -11.89 -35.38
N ASN A 147 15.30 -10.85 -35.04
CA ASN A 147 15.50 -9.55 -35.67
C ASN A 147 14.64 -8.32 -35.31
N ARG A 148 15.40 -7.25 -35.04
CA ARG A 148 15.02 -5.91 -34.63
C ARG A 148 14.48 -5.10 -35.81
N ARG A 149 13.44 -4.28 -35.57
CA ARG A 149 13.30 -2.86 -35.97
C ARG A 149 11.91 -2.33 -35.60
N GLY A 150 11.88 -1.29 -34.75
CA GLY A 150 10.78 -0.33 -34.74
C GLY A 150 9.40 -0.78 -34.24
N ALA A 151 9.30 -1.52 -33.13
CA ALA A 151 8.03 -1.49 -32.39
C ALA A 151 7.96 -0.15 -31.63
N ILE A 152 7.36 0.88 -32.24
CA ILE A 152 6.96 2.10 -31.53
C ILE A 152 5.98 1.63 -30.46
N LYS A 153 6.48 1.35 -29.25
CA LYS A 153 5.63 1.10 -28.08
C LYS A 153 4.81 2.37 -27.88
N LYS A 154 3.54 2.33 -28.30
CA LYS A 154 2.56 3.39 -27.98
C LYS A 154 2.69 3.67 -26.48
N GLN A 155 3.12 4.88 -26.12
CA GLN A 155 3.31 5.21 -24.72
C GLN A 155 1.98 5.06 -23.99
N LYS A 156 1.97 4.27 -22.91
CA LYS A 156 0.77 4.05 -22.07
C LYS A 156 0.27 5.41 -21.57
N VAL A 157 -0.94 5.74 -21.99
CA VAL A 157 -1.66 6.97 -21.63
C VAL A 157 -2.44 6.70 -20.36
N HIS A 158 -2.29 7.56 -19.36
CA HIS A 158 -3.08 7.53 -18.13
C HIS A 158 -4.10 8.67 -18.17
N MET A 159 -5.38 8.34 -18.17
CA MET A 159 -6.45 9.34 -18.12
C MET A 159 -6.76 9.69 -16.66
N VAL A 160 -6.52 10.94 -16.25
CA VAL A 160 -6.81 11.41 -14.88
C VAL A 160 -7.48 12.77 -14.93
N LYS A 161 -8.73 12.87 -14.46
CA LYS A 161 -9.52 14.13 -14.40
C LYS A 161 -9.51 14.92 -15.74
N GLY A 162 -9.63 14.19 -16.86
CA GLY A 162 -9.62 14.74 -18.22
C GLY A 162 -8.23 14.97 -18.82
N HIS A 163 -7.15 14.67 -18.09
CA HIS A 163 -5.78 14.78 -18.61
C HIS A 163 -5.31 13.46 -19.20
N GLU A 164 -4.89 13.46 -20.47
CA GLU A 164 -4.15 12.37 -21.12
C GLU A 164 -2.66 12.43 -20.71
N LEU A 165 -2.34 11.87 -19.55
CA LEU A 165 -1.01 11.90 -18.95
C LEU A 165 -0.11 10.82 -19.55
N THR A 166 1.04 11.25 -20.08
CA THR A 166 2.06 10.36 -20.63
C THR A 166 3.36 10.49 -19.84
N ALA A 167 3.95 9.35 -19.45
CA ALA A 167 5.25 9.35 -18.76
C ALA A 167 6.35 9.89 -19.68
N ARG A 168 6.99 10.99 -19.31
CA ARG A 168 8.02 11.69 -20.10
C ARG A 168 9.32 11.81 -19.31
N PHE A 169 10.41 11.90 -20.07
CA PHE A 169 11.72 12.30 -19.55
C PHE A 169 11.88 13.79 -19.85
N PHE A 170 12.15 14.59 -18.82
CA PHE A 170 12.32 16.04 -18.96
C PHE A 170 13.81 16.33 -19.06
N HIS A 171 14.29 16.70 -20.24
CA HIS A 171 15.69 17.05 -20.49
C HIS A 171 16.07 18.44 -19.98
N GLN A 172 15.06 19.25 -19.62
CA GLN A 172 15.20 20.57 -19.02
C GLN A 172 14.55 20.58 -17.63
N PRO A 173 15.06 21.41 -16.71
CA PRO A 173 14.47 21.59 -15.39
C PRO A 173 12.98 21.97 -15.51
N THR A 174 12.11 21.01 -15.17
CA THR A 174 10.67 21.19 -15.27
C THR A 174 10.07 21.13 -13.87
N PHE A 175 9.20 22.09 -13.56
CA PHE A 175 8.54 22.19 -12.26
C PHE A 175 7.20 21.45 -12.25
N CYS A 176 6.92 20.79 -11.14
CA CYS A 176 5.62 20.16 -10.94
C CYS A 176 4.54 21.22 -10.74
N SER A 177 3.46 21.15 -11.52
CA SER A 177 2.36 22.12 -11.41
C SER A 177 1.56 22.01 -10.10
N VAL A 178 1.68 20.89 -9.39
CA VAL A 178 0.98 20.61 -8.13
C VAL A 178 1.81 21.04 -6.92
N CYS A 179 3.04 20.51 -6.76
CA CYS A 179 3.87 20.81 -5.59
C CYS A 179 4.89 21.93 -5.81
N LYS A 180 5.00 22.47 -7.03
CA LYS A 180 5.96 23.53 -7.42
C LYS A 180 7.44 23.20 -7.23
N ASP A 181 7.77 21.95 -6.87
CA ASP A 181 9.14 21.47 -6.81
C ASP A 181 9.67 21.02 -8.19
N PHE A 182 10.99 21.04 -8.33
CA PHE A 182 11.69 20.51 -9.51
C PHE A 182 11.54 18.99 -9.64
N MET A 183 11.35 18.53 -10.87
CA MET A 183 11.49 17.12 -11.24
C MET A 183 12.98 16.83 -11.50
N TRP A 184 13.68 16.20 -10.53
CA TRP A 184 15.10 15.79 -10.63
C TRP A 184 15.29 14.26 -10.48
N GLY A 185 16.20 13.67 -11.26
CA GLY A 185 16.62 12.27 -11.15
C GLY A 185 16.91 11.52 -12.47
N LEU A 186 17.71 10.45 -12.39
CA LEU A 186 17.96 9.51 -13.50
C LEU A 186 16.76 8.54 -13.61
N ASN A 187 15.81 8.77 -14.55
CA ASN A 187 14.74 7.87 -15.10
C ASN A 187 13.50 8.69 -15.54
N LYS A 188 12.38 8.07 -15.98
CA LYS A 188 11.12 8.79 -16.27
C LYS A 188 10.56 9.45 -15.00
N GLN A 189 10.78 10.76 -14.84
CA GLN A 189 10.60 11.47 -13.57
C GLN A 189 9.16 11.97 -13.33
N GLY A 190 8.36 12.09 -14.38
CA GLY A 190 7.03 12.64 -14.26
C GLY A 190 6.12 12.34 -15.44
N TYR A 191 4.90 12.82 -15.30
CA TYR A 191 3.84 12.72 -16.27
C TYR A 191 3.58 14.08 -16.88
N GLN A 192 3.35 14.10 -18.19
CA GLN A 192 2.95 15.29 -18.92
C GLN A 192 1.63 15.03 -19.64
N CYS A 193 0.65 15.92 -19.48
CA CYS A 193 -0.57 15.85 -20.27
C CYS A 193 -0.27 16.19 -21.72
N LYS A 194 -0.72 15.38 -22.68
CA LYS A 194 -0.55 15.69 -24.11
C LYS A 194 -1.37 16.90 -24.56
N GLU A 195 -2.55 17.08 -23.97
CA GLU A 195 -3.49 18.12 -24.39
C GLU A 195 -3.12 19.51 -23.86
N CYS A 196 -2.99 19.64 -22.53
CA CYS A 196 -2.73 20.93 -21.90
C CYS A 196 -1.26 21.14 -21.48
N GLY A 197 -0.38 20.18 -21.74
CA GLY A 197 1.06 20.30 -21.47
C GLY A 197 1.47 20.28 -20.00
N ILE A 198 0.51 20.16 -19.05
CA ILE A 198 0.79 20.23 -17.61
C ILE A 198 1.72 19.09 -17.20
N ALA A 199 2.77 19.42 -16.45
CA ALA A 199 3.77 18.47 -16.00
C ALA A 199 3.70 18.28 -14.48
N MET A 200 3.78 17.03 -14.03
CA MET A 200 3.69 16.70 -12.60
C MET A 200 4.44 15.42 -12.25
N HIS A 201 4.88 15.33 -10.99
CA HIS A 201 5.46 14.10 -10.47
C HIS A 201 4.45 12.95 -10.49
N LYS A 202 4.95 11.71 -10.56
CA LYS A 202 4.13 10.50 -10.34
C LYS A 202 3.34 10.54 -9.03
N LYS A 203 3.96 11.04 -7.95
CA LYS A 203 3.30 11.22 -6.63
C LYS A 203 2.21 12.31 -6.64
N CYS A 204 2.28 13.25 -7.57
CA CYS A 204 1.38 14.40 -7.66
C CYS A 204 0.20 14.18 -8.62
N VAL A 205 0.26 13.13 -9.47
CA VAL A 205 -0.86 12.72 -10.34
C VAL A 205 -2.19 12.55 -9.58
N PRO A 206 -2.26 11.88 -8.41
CA PRO A 206 -3.53 11.79 -7.67
C PRO A 206 -3.98 13.13 -7.05
N CYS A 207 -3.05 14.07 -6.83
CA CYS A 207 -3.30 15.34 -6.15
C CYS A 207 -3.74 16.47 -7.10
N ILE A 208 -3.78 16.24 -8.41
CA ILE A 208 -4.26 17.26 -9.35
C ILE A 208 -5.74 17.52 -9.11
N LEU A 209 -6.12 18.76 -8.80
CA LEU A 209 -7.53 19.16 -8.62
C LEU A 209 -8.09 19.81 -9.89
N THR A 210 -7.22 20.34 -10.74
CA THR A 210 -7.58 21.05 -11.97
C THR A 210 -7.98 20.07 -13.07
N LYS A 211 -9.17 20.26 -13.65
CA LYS A 211 -9.59 19.55 -14.86
C LYS A 211 -8.78 20.03 -16.06
N CYS A 212 -8.59 19.17 -17.06
CA CYS A 212 -7.85 19.54 -18.26
C CYS A 212 -8.61 20.60 -19.06
N SER A 213 -7.96 21.73 -19.33
CA SER A 213 -8.57 22.86 -20.05
C SER A 213 -8.83 22.60 -21.53
N ARG A 214 -8.26 21.52 -22.09
CA ARG A 214 -8.40 21.12 -23.50
C ARG A 214 -9.08 19.76 -23.68
N SER A 215 -9.66 19.19 -22.63
CA SER A 215 -10.43 17.94 -22.76
C SER A 215 -11.73 18.26 -23.49
N THR A 216 -11.73 18.07 -24.81
CA THR A 216 -12.96 17.98 -25.60
C THR A 216 -13.72 16.76 -25.11
N GLU A 217 -14.74 17.01 -24.28
CA GLU A 217 -15.92 16.19 -24.03
C GLU A 217 -15.76 14.69 -24.31
N ARG A 218 -15.18 13.96 -23.35
CA ARG A 218 -15.43 12.52 -23.18
C ARG A 218 -15.73 12.25 -21.70
N CYS A 219 -16.83 12.86 -21.23
CA CYS A 219 -17.60 12.29 -20.14
C CYS A 219 -18.66 11.42 -20.79
N ASP A 220 -18.49 10.10 -20.76
CA ASP A 220 -19.66 9.23 -20.76
C ASP A 220 -19.63 8.41 -19.48
N THR A 221 -20.65 8.71 -18.69
CA THR A 221 -21.19 7.99 -17.54
C THR A 221 -21.36 6.52 -17.86
N THR A 222 -21.10 5.62 -16.90
CA THR A 222 -21.73 4.30 -16.94
C THR A 222 -22.10 3.88 -15.53
N LEU A 223 -23.42 3.86 -15.31
CA LEU A 223 -24.14 3.15 -14.25
C LEU A 223 -23.93 1.65 -14.39
#